data_AF-A0A0V1H8N1-F1
#
_entry.id   AF-A0A0V1H8N1-F1
#
_cell.length_a   1.000
_cell.length_b   1.000
_cell.length_c   1.000
_cell.angle_alpha   90.00
_cell.angle_beta   90.00
_cell.angle_gamma   90.00
#
_symmetry.space_group_name_H-M   'P 1'
#
loop_
_entity.id
_entity.type
_entity.pdbx_description
1 polymer ?
#
loop_
_entity_poly.entity_id
_entity_poly.type
_entity_poly.pdbx_seq_one_letter_code
_entity_poly.pdbx_strand_id
1 'polypeptide(L)'
;MKENSAPKSNPTSSKGPASTTSDDATMSAMLSVSGYSMMSSMAGNQCIAESNDLLNQSGPGISKEAENVIVKKIEESKPQPMESENGTGRRVILLRNAERMDRIFPEWVDMAFNEQGKYRPYDLNQPLQIPFRSGDYLDYRYDSPITELGNIMSMMVGRTLKLGKQQPYKIFVSPSLRCIQTGQCLLKCLSNKNLKMCIEPALFEWLSWYETLPNWLPESDLLSAQYKIDVTYKPILSISEIRQRRNETSVECYQRCINAFKTIMDTQSENGNILFIVHSLTMDAITRYLNKADETNIPQNEINSMGGNYPYCSVLFYEELDDKSWRLSPTVLPSITFMKFTNAVNSNFLNRK
;
A
#
# COMPACT_ATOMS: atom_id res chain seq x y z
N MET A 1 -25.81 -59.37 56.45
CA MET A 1 -26.50 -59.28 55.14
C MET A 1 -25.54 -58.57 54.20
N LYS A 2 -24.76 -59.32 53.41
CA LYS A 2 -24.94 -59.54 51.95
C LYS A 2 -25.19 -58.23 51.18
N GLU A 3 -24.14 -57.73 50.51
CA GLU A 3 -24.02 -57.56 49.03
C GLU A 3 -24.78 -56.32 48.52
N ASN A 4 -24.31 -55.44 47.63
CA ASN A 4 -23.32 -55.45 46.55
C ASN A 4 -23.06 -53.95 46.18
N SER A 5 -21.82 -53.47 46.01
CA SER A 5 -21.01 -53.44 44.77
C SER A 5 -20.88 -52.03 44.15
N ALA A 6 -19.62 -51.61 43.95
CA ALA A 6 -19.07 -50.83 42.83
C ALA A 6 -18.24 -49.57 43.24
N PRO A 7 -17.09 -49.30 42.57
CA PRO A 7 -16.03 -48.44 43.08
C PRO A 7 -16.12 -46.99 42.56
N LYS A 8 -15.51 -46.08 43.33
CA LYS A 8 -15.36 -44.64 43.05
C LYS A 8 -14.62 -44.40 41.73
N SER A 9 -15.24 -43.69 40.79
CA SER A 9 -14.59 -43.09 39.63
C SER A 9 -14.23 -41.63 39.91
N ASN A 10 -12.93 -41.32 39.87
CA ASN A 10 -12.41 -39.95 39.77
C ASN A 10 -12.67 -39.43 38.34
N PRO A 11 -13.15 -38.19 38.15
CA PRO A 11 -13.14 -37.58 36.83
C PRO A 11 -11.73 -37.02 36.55
N THR A 12 -10.93 -37.78 35.82
CA THR A 12 -9.78 -37.26 35.08
C THR A 12 -10.30 -36.38 33.94
N SER A 13 -10.26 -35.06 34.11
CA SER A 13 -10.45 -34.11 33.01
C SER A 13 -9.18 -34.03 32.18
N SER A 14 -9.17 -34.72 31.05
CA SER A 14 -8.17 -34.54 29.99
C SER A 14 -8.31 -33.15 29.38
N LYS A 15 -7.41 -32.22 29.76
CA LYS A 15 -7.15 -31.00 28.96
C LYS A 15 -6.44 -31.41 27.67
N GLY A 16 -7.20 -31.64 26.61
CA GLY A 16 -6.67 -31.61 25.24
C GLY A 16 -6.24 -30.18 24.87
N PRO A 17 -5.24 -30.02 24.00
CA PRO A 17 -4.85 -28.69 23.54
C PRO A 17 -5.99 -28.10 22.72
N ALA A 18 -6.41 -26.88 23.06
CA ALA A 18 -7.36 -26.12 22.26
C ALA A 18 -6.75 -25.88 20.87
N SER A 19 -7.33 -26.50 19.85
CA SER A 19 -6.95 -26.34 18.45
C SER A 19 -7.36 -24.95 17.97
N THR A 20 -6.43 -24.00 18.03
CA THR A 20 -6.48 -22.74 17.27
C THR A 20 -6.16 -23.05 15.81
N THR A 21 -7.13 -23.52 15.04
CA THR A 21 -6.90 -23.93 13.63
C THR A 21 -7.86 -23.30 12.61
N SER A 22 -8.76 -22.39 13.01
CA SER A 22 -9.70 -21.75 12.06
C SER A 22 -9.17 -20.45 11.46
N ASP A 23 -8.53 -19.59 12.26
CA ASP A 23 -8.08 -18.26 11.80
C ASP A 23 -6.87 -18.36 10.85
N ASP A 24 -6.09 -19.44 11.02
CA ASP A 24 -4.88 -19.70 10.25
C ASP A 24 -5.20 -20.20 8.84
N ALA A 25 -6.33 -20.87 8.61
CA ALA A 25 -6.65 -21.47 7.31
C ALA A 25 -7.02 -20.41 6.25
N THR A 26 -7.82 -19.40 6.59
CA THR A 26 -8.18 -18.31 5.67
C THR A 26 -6.98 -17.41 5.38
N MET A 27 -6.20 -17.07 6.42
CA MET A 27 -4.95 -16.33 6.25
C MET A 27 -3.92 -17.16 5.48
N SER A 28 -3.85 -18.47 5.67
CA SER A 28 -2.95 -19.37 4.93
C SER A 28 -3.37 -19.53 3.47
N ALA A 29 -4.68 -19.64 3.16
CA ALA A 29 -5.19 -19.63 1.79
C ALA A 29 -4.91 -18.31 1.09
N MET A 30 -5.02 -17.20 1.82
CA MET A 30 -4.59 -15.89 1.38
C MET A 30 -3.06 -15.84 1.13
N LEU A 31 -2.23 -16.33 2.05
CA LEU A 31 -0.77 -16.29 1.91
C LEU A 31 -0.20 -17.35 0.94
N SER A 32 -1.00 -18.35 0.57
CA SER A 32 -0.66 -19.41 -0.36
C SER A 32 -0.62 -18.88 -1.79
N VAL A 33 0.51 -19.13 -2.44
CA VAL A 33 0.75 -18.82 -3.86
C VAL A 33 0.67 -20.08 -4.75
N SER A 34 0.38 -21.24 -4.16
CA SER A 34 0.30 -22.52 -4.86
C SER A 34 -0.96 -22.55 -5.72
N GLY A 35 -0.83 -22.23 -7.02
CA GLY A 35 -1.91 -22.32 -8.00
C GLY A 35 -2.19 -21.04 -8.81
N TYR A 36 -1.54 -19.92 -8.51
CA TYR A 36 -1.72 -18.66 -9.26
C TYR A 36 -0.73 -18.55 -10.44
N SER A 37 -1.25 -18.60 -11.67
CA SER A 37 -0.57 -18.13 -12.87
C SER A 37 -1.18 -16.78 -13.27
N MET A 38 -0.48 -15.67 -13.03
CA MET A 38 -0.97 -14.35 -13.43
C MET A 38 -0.62 -14.11 -14.90
N MET A 39 -1.61 -13.99 -15.78
CA MET A 39 -1.44 -13.29 -17.05
C MET A 39 -1.31 -11.79 -16.75
N SER A 40 -0.41 -11.07 -17.42
CA SER A 40 -0.34 -9.61 -17.30
C SER A 40 -1.73 -9.00 -17.47
N SER A 41 -2.12 -8.02 -16.66
CA SER A 41 -3.46 -7.42 -16.76
C SER A 41 -3.64 -6.86 -18.17
N MET A 42 -4.62 -7.41 -18.90
CA MET A 42 -4.83 -7.11 -20.32
C MET A 42 -5.92 -6.05 -20.54
N ALA A 43 -6.53 -5.50 -19.49
CA ALA A 43 -7.68 -4.62 -19.61
C ALA A 43 -7.32 -3.16 -19.28
N GLY A 44 -7.45 -2.26 -20.26
CA GLY A 44 -7.31 -0.81 -20.04
C GLY A 44 -8.44 -0.22 -19.18
N ASN A 45 -8.13 0.82 -18.39
CA ASN A 45 -9.04 1.45 -17.41
C ASN A 45 -10.42 1.86 -17.95
N GLN A 46 -10.51 2.35 -19.20
CA GLN A 46 -11.78 2.75 -19.83
C GLN A 46 -12.71 1.57 -20.11
N CYS A 47 -12.16 0.39 -20.37
CA CYS A 47 -12.96 -0.79 -20.70
C CYS A 47 -13.77 -1.26 -19.49
N ILE A 48 -13.26 -1.07 -18.28
CA ILE A 48 -13.83 -1.65 -17.06
C ILE A 48 -14.92 -0.74 -16.47
N ALA A 49 -14.75 0.59 -16.49
CA ALA A 49 -15.75 1.53 -16.01
C ALA A 49 -17.07 1.45 -16.79
N GLU A 50 -17.01 1.40 -18.13
CA GLU A 50 -18.19 1.23 -19.00
C GLU A 50 -18.82 -0.16 -18.87
N SER A 51 -18.00 -1.19 -18.64
CA SER A 51 -18.51 -2.56 -18.44
C SER A 51 -19.28 -2.70 -17.11
N ASN A 52 -18.92 -1.96 -16.06
CA ASN A 52 -19.61 -2.04 -14.77
C ASN A 52 -21.04 -1.50 -14.80
N ASP A 53 -21.33 -0.47 -15.59
CA ASP A 53 -22.69 0.05 -15.72
C ASP A 53 -23.59 -0.91 -16.54
N LEU A 54 -23.00 -1.72 -17.44
CA LEU A 54 -23.67 -2.83 -18.14
C LEU A 54 -23.88 -4.06 -17.22
N LEU A 55 -22.88 -4.39 -16.40
CA LEU A 55 -22.90 -5.54 -15.49
C LEU A 55 -23.91 -5.37 -14.34
N ASN A 56 -24.05 -4.16 -13.80
CA ASN A 56 -25.00 -3.87 -12.72
C ASN A 56 -26.48 -3.91 -13.15
N GLN A 57 -26.76 -3.96 -14.46
CA GLN A 57 -28.12 -4.09 -15.01
C GLN A 57 -28.42 -5.49 -15.55
N SER A 58 -27.44 -6.39 -15.48
CA SER A 58 -27.54 -7.75 -15.99
C SER A 58 -28.03 -8.70 -14.89
N GLY A 59 -28.96 -9.61 -15.23
CA GLY A 59 -29.21 -10.81 -14.42
C GLY A 59 -27.98 -11.74 -14.39
N PRO A 60 -28.10 -13.02 -13.98
CA PRO A 60 -26.96 -13.93 -13.81
C PRO A 60 -26.17 -14.26 -15.10
N GLY A 61 -26.56 -13.72 -16.26
CA GLY A 61 -25.85 -13.87 -17.53
C GLY A 61 -25.54 -12.52 -18.17
N ILE A 62 -24.29 -12.34 -18.56
CA ILE A 62 -23.85 -11.29 -19.49
C ILE A 62 -24.23 -11.77 -20.89
N SER A 63 -24.78 -10.89 -21.74
CA SER A 63 -25.06 -11.28 -23.13
C SER A 63 -23.76 -11.55 -23.89
N LYS A 64 -23.76 -12.51 -24.82
CA LYS A 64 -22.56 -12.85 -25.63
C LYS A 64 -22.04 -11.63 -26.40
N GLU A 65 -22.92 -10.71 -26.76
CA GLU A 65 -22.58 -9.46 -27.42
C GLU A 65 -21.77 -8.54 -26.50
N ALA A 66 -22.17 -8.41 -25.23
CA ALA A 66 -21.42 -7.64 -24.24
C ALA A 66 -20.07 -8.29 -23.92
N GLU A 67 -20.03 -9.61 -23.80
CA GLU A 67 -18.78 -10.37 -23.62
C GLU A 67 -17.79 -10.15 -24.79
N ASN A 68 -18.26 -10.24 -26.03
CA ASN A 68 -17.42 -10.02 -27.22
C ASN A 68 -16.86 -8.59 -27.30
N VAL A 69 -17.65 -7.59 -26.90
CA VAL A 69 -17.18 -6.19 -26.83
C VAL A 69 -16.08 -6.02 -25.79
N ILE A 70 -16.21 -6.68 -24.62
CA ILE A 70 -15.20 -6.66 -23.57
C ILE A 70 -13.91 -7.34 -24.05
N VAL A 71 -14.01 -8.53 -24.65
CA VAL A 71 -12.85 -9.28 -25.15
C VAL A 71 -12.09 -8.48 -26.22
N LYS A 72 -12.79 -7.89 -27.19
CA LYS A 72 -12.16 -7.09 -28.25
C LYS A 72 -11.39 -5.89 -27.67
N LYS A 73 -11.97 -5.18 -26.70
CA LYS A 73 -11.32 -4.05 -26.02
C LYS A 73 -10.09 -4.48 -25.21
N ILE A 74 -10.10 -5.67 -24.62
CA ILE A 74 -8.94 -6.28 -23.94
C ILE A 74 -7.83 -6.59 -24.96
N GLU A 75 -8.16 -7.10 -26.14
CA GLU A 75 -7.18 -7.40 -27.16
C GLU A 75 -6.52 -6.14 -27.75
N GLU A 76 -7.29 -5.07 -27.94
CA GLU A 76 -6.81 -3.78 -28.43
C GLU A 76 -5.94 -3.03 -27.40
N SER A 77 -6.04 -3.36 -26.11
CA SER A 77 -5.24 -2.75 -25.03
C SER A 77 -4.02 -3.57 -24.62
N LYS A 78 -3.65 -4.61 -25.38
CA LYS A 78 -2.43 -5.40 -25.14
C LYS A 78 -1.18 -4.49 -25.18
N PRO A 79 -0.41 -4.42 -24.08
CA PRO A 79 0.85 -3.69 -24.11
C PRO A 79 1.82 -4.36 -25.09
N GLN A 80 2.45 -3.56 -25.95
CA GLN A 80 3.51 -4.01 -26.83
C GLN A 80 4.71 -4.50 -26.00
N PRO A 81 5.41 -5.57 -26.40
CA PRO A 81 6.67 -5.95 -25.78
C PRO A 81 7.66 -4.78 -25.88
N MET A 82 8.12 -4.25 -24.76
CA MET A 82 9.17 -3.24 -24.76
C MET A 82 10.50 -3.89 -25.14
N GLU A 83 11.24 -3.23 -26.04
CA GLU A 83 12.59 -3.66 -26.42
C GLU A 83 13.50 -3.74 -25.19
N SER A 84 14.27 -4.83 -25.13
CA SER A 84 15.17 -5.13 -24.03
C SER A 84 16.47 -4.34 -24.16
N GLU A 85 16.48 -3.06 -23.81
CA GLU A 85 17.76 -2.45 -23.40
C GLU A 85 18.17 -3.07 -22.07
N ASN A 86 19.45 -3.43 -21.96
CA ASN A 86 20.02 -4.03 -20.77
C ASN A 86 19.94 -3.02 -19.61
N GLY A 87 19.36 -3.45 -18.50
CA GLY A 87 19.33 -2.68 -17.26
C GLY A 87 20.47 -3.06 -16.34
N THR A 88 20.83 -2.15 -15.43
CA THR A 88 21.85 -2.38 -14.39
C THR A 88 21.45 -3.44 -13.37
N GLY A 89 20.17 -3.83 -13.35
CA GLY A 89 19.56 -4.68 -12.33
C GLY A 89 19.03 -3.91 -11.11
N ARG A 90 19.26 -2.58 -11.01
CA ARG A 90 18.63 -1.73 -10.00
C ARG A 90 17.23 -1.32 -10.44
N ARG A 91 16.26 -1.48 -9.54
CA ARG A 91 14.85 -1.18 -9.79
C ARG A 91 14.24 -0.42 -8.64
N VAL A 92 13.43 0.58 -8.95
CA VAL A 92 12.64 1.35 -8.00
C VAL A 92 11.18 0.96 -8.15
N ILE A 93 10.56 0.62 -7.03
CA ILE A 93 9.14 0.36 -6.93
C ILE A 93 8.53 1.48 -6.12
N LEU A 94 7.59 2.23 -6.70
CA LEU A 94 6.81 3.23 -5.98
C LEU A 94 5.42 2.63 -5.68
N LEU A 95 4.99 2.70 -4.43
CA LEU A 95 3.68 2.23 -3.97
C LEU A 95 2.96 3.34 -3.21
N ARG A 96 1.75 3.70 -3.65
CA ARG A 96 0.86 4.57 -2.85
C ARG A 96 0.36 3.79 -1.64
N ASN A 97 0.18 4.46 -0.50
CA ASN A 97 -0.57 3.93 0.63
C ASN A 97 -1.96 3.39 0.21
N ALA A 98 -2.47 2.47 1.01
CA ALA A 98 -3.79 1.86 0.81
C ALA A 98 -4.94 2.78 1.25
N GLU A 99 -6.17 2.30 1.03
CA GLU A 99 -7.42 2.96 1.40
C GLU A 99 -7.40 3.41 2.87
N ARG A 100 -7.73 4.69 3.08
CA ARG A 100 -7.65 5.35 4.38
C ARG A 100 -9.00 5.34 5.09
N MET A 101 -8.97 5.12 6.40
CA MET A 101 -10.15 5.13 7.25
C MET A 101 -10.91 6.46 7.19
N ASP A 102 -10.22 7.59 7.32
CA ASP A 102 -10.83 8.94 7.31
C ASP A 102 -11.53 9.31 6.00
N ARG A 103 -11.14 8.70 4.88
CA ARG A 103 -11.74 8.97 3.56
C ARG A 103 -13.01 8.17 3.31
N ILE A 104 -13.14 7.02 3.97
CA ILE A 104 -14.35 6.18 3.90
C ILE A 104 -15.33 6.57 5.01
N PHE A 105 -14.81 6.92 6.18
CA PHE A 105 -15.57 7.23 7.38
C PHE A 105 -15.05 8.55 8.01
N PRO A 106 -15.53 9.72 7.57
CA PRO A 106 -15.00 11.00 8.04
C PRO A 106 -15.06 11.21 9.57
N GLU A 107 -16.16 10.80 10.21
CA GLU A 107 -16.39 10.96 11.67
C GLU A 107 -15.96 9.74 12.49
N TRP A 108 -15.07 8.89 11.95
CA TRP A 108 -14.75 7.62 12.58
C TRP A 108 -14.12 7.75 13.97
N VAL A 109 -13.35 8.82 14.23
CA VAL A 109 -12.71 9.01 15.55
C VAL A 109 -13.79 9.21 16.62
N ASP A 110 -14.79 10.06 16.36
CA ASP A 110 -15.84 10.37 17.33
C ASP A 110 -16.82 9.21 17.51
N MET A 111 -17.02 8.39 16.48
CA MET A 111 -17.90 7.22 16.54
C MET A 111 -17.23 5.96 17.08
N ALA A 112 -15.94 5.75 16.78
CA ALA A 112 -15.25 4.51 17.11
C ALA A 112 -14.52 4.55 18.45
N PHE A 113 -14.28 5.72 19.03
CA PHE A 113 -13.67 5.84 20.36
C PHE A 113 -14.69 6.30 21.39
N ASN A 114 -14.63 5.71 22.58
CA ASN A 114 -15.35 6.23 23.74
C ASN A 114 -14.55 7.29 24.49
N GLU A 115 -15.13 7.89 25.54
CA GLU A 115 -14.50 8.92 26.39
C GLU A 115 -13.20 8.46 27.06
N GLN A 116 -12.97 7.15 27.17
CA GLN A 116 -11.74 6.57 27.73
C GLN A 116 -10.70 6.24 26.65
N GLY A 117 -10.92 6.64 25.39
CA GLY A 117 -10.02 6.35 24.27
C GLY A 117 -10.00 4.88 23.86
N LYS A 118 -11.01 4.08 24.25
CA LYS A 118 -11.14 2.69 23.82
C LYS A 118 -11.80 2.63 22.46
N TYR A 119 -11.05 2.10 21.50
CA TYR A 119 -11.51 1.87 20.14
C TYR A 119 -12.48 0.68 20.03
N ARG A 120 -13.53 0.84 19.24
CA ARG A 120 -14.49 -0.19 18.84
C ARG A 120 -14.93 0.05 17.39
N PRO A 121 -14.64 -0.86 16.45
CA PRO A 121 -15.13 -0.72 15.09
C PRO A 121 -16.66 -0.87 15.04
N TYR A 122 -17.31 -0.12 14.16
CA TYR A 122 -18.76 -0.20 13.91
C TYR A 122 -19.10 -0.62 12.48
N ASP A 123 -18.10 -0.78 11.61
CA ASP A 123 -18.23 -1.27 10.25
C ASP A 123 -17.17 -2.33 9.96
N LEU A 124 -17.48 -3.33 9.13
CA LEU A 124 -16.57 -4.44 8.83
C LEU A 124 -15.33 -4.03 8.03
N ASN A 125 -15.39 -2.89 7.34
CA ASN A 125 -14.21 -2.32 6.68
C ASN A 125 -13.29 -1.57 7.66
N GLN A 126 -13.64 -1.50 8.94
CA GLN A 126 -12.78 -0.93 9.96
C GLN A 126 -11.89 -1.99 10.61
N PRO A 127 -10.63 -1.67 10.95
CA PRO A 127 -9.74 -2.65 11.52
C PRO A 127 -10.27 -3.11 12.87
N LEU A 128 -10.12 -4.40 13.18
CA LEU A 128 -10.57 -4.92 14.47
C LEU A 128 -9.83 -4.31 15.66
N GLN A 129 -8.57 -3.94 15.42
CA GLN A 129 -7.69 -3.31 16.39
C GLN A 129 -6.85 -2.26 15.69
N ILE A 130 -6.56 -1.19 16.40
CA ILE A 130 -5.61 -0.17 15.99
C ILE A 130 -4.43 -0.18 16.98
N PRO A 131 -3.26 0.32 16.58
CA PRO A 131 -2.13 0.43 17.47
C PRO A 131 -2.48 1.21 18.74
N PHE A 132 -1.81 0.92 19.85
CA PHE A 132 -1.86 1.82 20.98
C PHE A 132 -1.11 3.12 20.63
N ARG A 133 -1.62 4.26 21.09
CA ARG A 133 -0.93 5.55 21.09
C ARG A 133 -0.67 5.95 22.54
N SER A 134 0.60 6.19 22.85
CA SER A 134 1.03 6.75 24.13
C SER A 134 0.62 8.23 24.29
N GLY A 135 0.43 8.94 23.17
CA GLY A 135 -0.18 10.26 23.11
C GLY A 135 -1.71 10.23 23.12
N ASP A 136 -2.33 11.31 22.64
CA ASP A 136 -3.78 11.41 22.55
C ASP A 136 -4.32 10.53 21.41
N TYR A 137 -5.38 9.76 21.66
CA TYR A 137 -6.03 8.96 20.63
C TYR A 137 -6.70 9.85 19.57
N LEU A 138 -7.04 11.10 19.89
CA LEU A 138 -7.59 12.07 18.93
C LEU A 138 -6.62 12.40 17.80
N ASP A 139 -5.31 12.18 17.98
CA ASP A 139 -4.32 12.37 16.92
C ASP A 139 -4.55 11.44 15.71
N TYR A 140 -5.30 10.35 15.88
CA TYR A 140 -5.75 9.52 14.76
C TYR A 140 -6.60 10.27 13.73
N ARG A 141 -7.20 11.40 14.10
CA ARG A 141 -7.91 12.29 13.16
C ARG A 141 -6.99 12.83 12.07
N TYR A 142 -5.71 13.05 12.39
CA TYR A 142 -4.72 13.61 11.48
C TYR A 142 -3.74 12.56 10.92
N ASP A 143 -3.62 11.40 11.58
CA ASP A 143 -2.81 10.27 11.13
C ASP A 143 -3.62 8.96 11.08
N SER A 144 -4.64 8.97 10.22
CA SER A 144 -5.61 7.89 10.08
C SER A 144 -4.98 6.55 9.65
N PRO A 145 -5.45 5.41 10.19
CA PRO A 145 -5.04 4.09 9.73
C PRO A 145 -5.63 3.75 8.35
N ILE A 146 -5.20 2.62 7.78
CA ILE A 146 -5.88 2.01 6.63
C ILE A 146 -7.10 1.19 7.06
N THR A 147 -8.01 0.96 6.11
CA THR A 147 -9.18 0.09 6.27
C THR A 147 -8.83 -1.40 6.14
N GLU A 148 -9.77 -2.30 6.43
CA GLU A 148 -9.58 -3.74 6.18
C GLU A 148 -9.45 -4.06 4.68
N LEU A 149 -10.19 -3.37 3.80
CA LEU A 149 -9.96 -3.46 2.35
C LEU A 149 -8.56 -2.95 1.97
N GLY A 150 -8.08 -1.88 2.60
CA GLY A 150 -6.72 -1.40 2.44
C GLY A 150 -5.67 -2.44 2.84
N ASN A 151 -5.90 -3.17 3.95
CA ASN A 151 -5.05 -4.30 4.37
C ASN A 151 -5.00 -5.39 3.28
N ILE A 152 -6.16 -5.81 2.78
CA ILE A 152 -6.29 -6.86 1.77
C ILE A 152 -5.58 -6.45 0.48
N MET A 153 -5.81 -5.23 -0.01
CA MET A 153 -5.14 -4.72 -1.21
C MET A 153 -3.62 -4.67 -1.05
N SER A 154 -3.12 -4.26 0.12
CA SER A 154 -1.69 -4.25 0.42
C SER A 154 -1.09 -5.66 0.39
N MET A 155 -1.80 -6.65 0.92
CA MET A 155 -1.40 -8.06 0.85
C MET A 155 -1.42 -8.59 -0.59
N MET A 156 -2.42 -8.20 -1.41
CA MET A 156 -2.47 -8.56 -2.82
C MET A 156 -1.24 -8.05 -3.57
N VAL A 157 -0.84 -6.79 -3.37
CA VAL A 157 0.41 -6.25 -3.93
C VAL A 157 1.62 -7.09 -3.50
N GLY A 158 1.74 -7.41 -2.20
CA GLY A 158 2.83 -8.25 -1.69
C GLY A 158 2.89 -9.65 -2.30
N ARG A 159 1.74 -10.30 -2.52
CA ARG A 159 1.68 -11.60 -3.22
C ARG A 159 2.12 -11.48 -4.66
N THR A 160 1.66 -10.46 -5.36
CA THR A 160 2.00 -10.22 -6.77
C THR A 160 3.51 -9.94 -6.92
N LEU A 161 4.11 -9.17 -6.01
CA LEU A 161 5.58 -9.00 -5.94
C LEU A 161 6.32 -10.33 -5.75
N LYS A 162 5.82 -11.19 -4.86
CA LYS A 162 6.40 -12.52 -4.63
C LYS A 162 6.26 -13.43 -5.86
N LEU A 163 5.08 -13.52 -6.45
CA LEU A 163 4.78 -14.32 -7.64
C LEU A 163 5.60 -13.87 -8.85
N GLY A 164 5.67 -12.56 -9.08
CA GLY A 164 6.45 -11.96 -10.17
C GLY A 164 7.97 -11.99 -9.95
N LYS A 165 8.44 -12.54 -8.84
CA LYS A 165 9.86 -12.52 -8.42
C LYS A 165 10.44 -11.10 -8.37
N GLN A 166 9.61 -10.11 -8.02
CA GLN A 166 9.95 -8.68 -7.93
C GLN A 166 10.02 -8.21 -6.47
N GLN A 167 10.45 -9.08 -5.55
CA GLN A 167 10.46 -8.73 -4.13
C GLN A 167 11.54 -7.68 -3.82
N PRO A 168 11.27 -6.71 -2.94
CA PRO A 168 12.26 -5.74 -2.51
C PRO A 168 13.28 -6.33 -1.54
N TYR A 169 14.52 -5.85 -1.61
CA TYR A 169 15.53 -6.10 -0.58
C TYR A 169 15.58 -4.97 0.46
N LYS A 170 15.11 -3.77 0.11
CA LYS A 170 15.02 -2.60 1.00
C LYS A 170 13.67 -1.90 0.84
N ILE A 171 13.11 -1.41 1.94
CA ILE A 171 11.84 -0.67 1.96
C ILE A 171 12.04 0.66 2.69
N PHE A 172 11.68 1.76 2.04
CA PHE A 172 11.57 3.10 2.62
C PHE A 172 10.11 3.50 2.68
N VAL A 173 9.68 4.06 3.80
CA VAL A 173 8.26 4.35 4.04
C VAL A 173 8.09 5.73 4.64
N SER A 174 7.07 6.46 4.19
CA SER A 174 6.64 7.71 4.82
C SER A 174 6.20 7.47 6.28
N PRO A 175 6.40 8.42 7.22
CA PRO A 175 6.05 8.25 8.63
C PRO A 175 4.55 8.15 8.91
N SER A 176 3.68 8.44 7.93
CA SER A 176 2.24 8.32 8.13
C SER A 176 1.84 6.87 8.43
N LEU A 177 0.93 6.69 9.38
CA LEU A 177 0.48 5.37 9.79
C LEU A 177 -0.06 4.55 8.61
N ARG A 178 -0.78 5.19 7.69
CA ARG A 178 -1.30 4.55 6.48
C ARG A 178 -0.22 3.93 5.58
N CYS A 179 0.92 4.60 5.42
CA CYS A 179 2.05 4.06 4.65
C CYS A 179 2.71 2.90 5.39
N ILE A 180 2.92 3.04 6.70
CA ILE A 180 3.52 1.99 7.55
C ILE A 180 2.65 0.73 7.55
N GLN A 181 1.33 0.88 7.70
CA GLN A 181 0.39 -0.24 7.68
C GLN A 181 0.32 -0.91 6.31
N THR A 182 0.36 -0.12 5.22
CA THR A 182 0.47 -0.66 3.85
C THR A 182 1.71 -1.57 3.74
N GLY A 183 2.87 -1.10 4.21
CA GLY A 183 4.11 -1.88 4.19
C GLY A 183 4.08 -3.11 5.11
N GLN A 184 3.53 -2.99 6.31
CA GLN A 184 3.38 -4.11 7.24
C GLN A 184 2.51 -5.23 6.65
N CYS A 185 1.39 -4.87 6.02
CA CYS A 185 0.49 -5.84 5.39
C CYS A 185 1.15 -6.51 4.18
N LEU A 186 1.87 -5.75 3.35
CA LEU A 186 2.67 -6.28 2.24
C LEU A 186 3.76 -7.27 2.72
N LEU A 187 4.49 -6.93 3.81
CA LEU A 187 5.55 -7.75 4.39
C LEU A 187 5.08 -9.14 4.83
N LYS A 188 3.80 -9.30 5.21
CA LYS A 188 3.23 -10.62 5.55
C LYS A 188 3.35 -11.61 4.38
N CYS A 189 3.25 -11.11 3.14
CA CYS A 189 3.25 -11.93 1.93
C CYS A 189 4.65 -12.20 1.38
N LEU A 190 5.65 -11.36 1.68
CA LEU A 190 7.01 -11.52 1.18
C LEU A 190 7.71 -12.74 1.77
N SER A 191 8.72 -13.23 1.06
CA SER A 191 9.50 -14.42 1.42
C SER A 191 10.53 -14.10 2.50
N ASN A 192 11.20 -12.94 2.41
CA ASN A 192 12.12 -12.47 3.44
C ASN A 192 11.33 -11.97 4.66
N LYS A 193 11.27 -12.79 5.71
CA LYS A 193 10.56 -12.43 6.95
C LYS A 193 11.33 -11.45 7.84
N ASN A 194 12.62 -11.24 7.58
CA ASN A 194 13.50 -10.34 8.33
C ASN A 194 13.57 -8.92 7.74
N LEU A 195 12.94 -8.70 6.59
CA LEU A 195 12.89 -7.38 5.97
C LEU A 195 12.15 -6.38 6.87
N LYS A 196 12.74 -5.20 7.03
CA LYS A 196 12.25 -4.11 7.89
C LYS A 196 12.09 -2.83 7.06
N MET A 197 11.17 -1.97 7.50
CA MET A 197 10.88 -0.67 6.90
C MET A 197 11.75 0.42 7.50
N CYS A 198 12.44 1.19 6.65
CA CYS A 198 13.15 2.40 7.02
C CYS A 198 12.17 3.58 6.96
N ILE A 199 11.82 4.16 8.11
CA ILE A 199 10.89 5.30 8.17
C ILE A 199 11.65 6.57 7.77
N GLU A 200 11.26 7.18 6.64
CA GLU A 200 11.87 8.41 6.13
C GLU A 200 10.86 9.57 6.15
N PRO A 201 10.94 10.49 7.13
CA PRO A 201 10.09 11.66 7.22
C PRO A 201 10.12 12.56 5.98
N ALA A 202 11.24 12.64 5.26
CA ALA A 202 11.34 13.43 4.04
C ALA A 202 10.45 12.91 2.88
N LEU A 203 9.93 11.69 2.97
CA LEU A 203 8.96 11.13 2.01
C LEU A 203 7.49 11.44 2.37
N PHE A 204 7.23 12.22 3.43
CA PHE A 204 5.87 12.70 3.72
C PHE A 204 5.37 13.67 2.63
N GLU A 205 4.07 13.67 2.38
CA GLU A 205 3.44 14.53 1.38
C GLU A 205 3.46 16.02 1.77
N TRP A 206 2.76 16.84 0.99
CA TRP A 206 2.79 18.29 1.14
C TRP A 206 2.19 18.72 2.48
N LEU A 207 3.02 19.38 3.30
CA LEU A 207 2.66 19.79 4.65
C LEU A 207 1.54 20.85 4.66
N SER A 208 1.49 21.71 3.64
CA SER A 208 0.50 22.79 3.55
C SER A 208 -0.93 22.31 3.27
N TRP A 209 -1.15 21.01 3.01
CA TRP A 209 -2.48 20.41 3.00
C TRP A 209 -3.09 20.25 4.41
N TYR A 210 -2.29 20.39 5.46
CA TYR A 210 -2.69 20.06 6.81
C TYR A 210 -2.89 21.32 7.67
N GLU A 211 -4.13 21.54 8.10
CA GLU A 211 -4.42 22.54 9.14
C GLU A 211 -3.75 22.17 10.47
N THR A 212 -3.73 20.89 10.81
CA THR A 212 -2.98 20.34 11.94
C THR A 212 -2.06 19.24 11.42
N LEU A 213 -0.75 19.43 11.61
CA LEU A 213 0.23 18.43 11.20
C LEU A 213 0.02 17.15 12.01
N PRO A 214 0.10 15.97 11.36
CA PRO A 214 -0.07 14.71 12.06
C PRO A 214 0.93 14.57 13.20
N ASN A 215 0.46 14.07 14.34
CA ASN A 215 1.34 13.53 15.35
C ASN A 215 1.59 12.06 15.01
N TRP A 216 2.65 11.79 14.24
CA TRP A 216 3.00 10.44 13.81
C TRP A 216 3.28 9.52 15.00
N LEU A 217 2.92 8.24 14.85
CA LEU A 217 3.18 7.24 15.89
C LEU A 217 4.68 7.20 16.22
N PRO A 218 5.07 7.31 17.51
CA PRO A 218 6.48 7.21 17.87
C PRO A 218 6.98 5.78 17.68
N GLU A 219 8.29 5.65 17.52
CA GLU A 219 8.97 4.36 17.31
C GLU A 219 8.59 3.33 18.39
N SER A 220 8.53 3.74 19.67
CA SER A 220 8.14 2.89 20.79
C SER A 220 6.77 2.23 20.61
N ASP A 221 5.80 2.99 20.10
CA ASP A 221 4.42 2.54 19.93
C ASP A 221 4.32 1.62 18.70
N LEU A 222 5.08 1.93 17.65
CA LEU A 222 5.20 1.06 16.48
C LEU A 222 5.81 -0.30 16.86
N LEU A 223 6.89 -0.31 17.66
CA LEU A 223 7.51 -1.55 18.13
C LEU A 223 6.58 -2.34 19.06
N SER A 224 5.86 -1.66 19.95
CA SER A 224 4.88 -2.29 20.85
C SER A 224 3.74 -2.94 20.06
N ALA A 225 3.33 -2.33 18.95
CA ALA A 225 2.37 -2.88 18.00
C ALA A 225 2.99 -3.87 16.97
N GLN A 226 4.25 -4.28 17.17
CA GLN A 226 4.96 -5.28 16.35
C GLN A 226 5.11 -4.90 14.87
N TYR A 227 5.18 -3.61 14.55
CA TYR A 227 5.55 -3.16 13.21
C TYR A 227 7.02 -3.46 12.92
N LYS A 228 7.30 -4.00 11.73
CA LYS A 228 8.66 -4.36 11.31
C LYS A 228 9.41 -3.13 10.81
N ILE A 229 9.92 -2.33 11.73
CA ILE A 229 10.68 -1.11 11.44
C ILE A 229 12.17 -1.28 11.74
N ASP A 230 13.01 -0.59 10.96
CA ASP A 230 14.46 -0.57 11.13
C ASP A 230 14.85 0.61 12.02
N VAL A 231 15.00 0.34 13.31
CA VAL A 231 15.41 1.34 14.32
C VAL A 231 16.85 1.83 14.17
N THR A 232 17.65 1.16 13.32
CA THR A 232 19.04 1.57 13.05
C THR A 232 19.13 2.53 11.87
N TYR A 233 18.04 2.71 11.12
CA TYR A 233 17.97 3.67 10.03
C TYR A 233 18.06 5.10 10.57
N LYS A 234 18.96 5.89 9.98
CA LYS A 234 19.07 7.32 10.25
C LYS A 234 18.36 8.09 9.13
N PRO A 235 17.22 8.75 9.41
CA PRO A 235 16.51 9.48 8.38
C PRO A 235 17.29 10.67 7.85
N ILE A 236 17.06 11.02 6.59
CA ILE A 236 17.68 12.17 5.92
C ILE A 236 17.22 13.47 6.55
N LEU A 237 15.92 13.55 6.87
CA LEU A 237 15.35 14.61 7.68
C LEU A 237 14.66 14.02 8.90
N SER A 238 14.96 14.56 10.07
CA SER A 238 14.23 14.24 11.29
C SER A 238 12.78 14.75 11.24
N ILE A 239 11.91 14.19 12.08
CA ILE A 239 10.53 14.66 12.27
C ILE A 239 10.51 16.16 12.63
N SER A 240 11.42 16.62 13.47
CA SER A 240 11.54 18.04 13.85
C SER A 240 11.86 18.94 12.66
N GLU A 241 12.80 18.53 11.81
CA GLU A 241 13.17 19.28 10.60
C GLU A 241 12.02 19.31 9.59
N ILE A 242 11.25 18.22 9.47
CA ILE A 242 10.04 18.22 8.63
C ILE A 242 8.99 19.18 9.18
N ARG A 243 8.74 19.20 10.50
CA ARG A 243 7.78 20.13 11.10
C ARG A 243 8.13 21.61 10.86
N GLN A 244 9.42 21.95 10.77
CA GLN A 244 9.87 23.31 10.45
C GLN A 244 9.53 23.74 9.01
N ARG A 245 9.23 22.79 8.12
CA ARG A 245 8.84 23.04 6.72
C ARG A 245 7.34 23.16 6.51
N ARG A 246 6.56 23.40 7.58
CA ARG A 246 5.09 23.45 7.55
C ARG A 246 4.51 24.31 6.41
N ASN A 247 5.17 25.42 6.09
CA ASN A 247 4.70 26.38 5.09
C ASN A 247 5.40 26.22 3.73
N GLU A 248 5.95 25.03 3.43
CA GLU A 248 6.55 24.77 2.13
C GLU A 248 5.53 24.96 1.00
N THR A 249 5.99 25.49 -0.11
CA THR A 249 5.27 25.49 -1.38
C THR A 249 5.18 24.08 -1.96
N SER A 250 4.31 23.86 -2.95
CA SER A 250 4.22 22.57 -3.65
C SER A 250 5.55 22.19 -4.32
N VAL A 251 6.27 23.17 -4.87
CA VAL A 251 7.59 22.96 -5.51
C VAL A 251 8.64 22.57 -4.48
N GLU A 252 8.69 23.24 -3.33
CA GLU A 252 9.60 22.86 -2.23
C GLU A 252 9.31 21.45 -1.70
N CYS A 253 8.03 21.05 -1.62
CA CYS A 253 7.65 19.67 -1.30
C CYS A 253 8.19 18.67 -2.33
N TYR A 254 8.10 18.98 -3.63
CA TYR A 254 8.64 18.13 -4.70
C TYR A 254 10.16 17.99 -4.55
N GLN A 255 10.87 19.11 -4.44
CA GLN A 255 12.31 19.13 -4.25
C GLN A 255 12.74 18.35 -3.02
N ARG A 256 12.04 18.48 -1.89
CA ARG A 256 12.30 17.70 -0.67
C ARG A 256 12.16 16.21 -0.92
N CYS A 257 11.07 15.76 -1.54
CA CYS A 257 10.83 14.35 -1.83
C CYS A 257 11.87 13.78 -2.82
N ILE A 258 12.19 14.54 -3.87
CA ILE A 258 13.17 14.16 -4.90
C ILE A 258 14.58 14.10 -4.30
N ASN A 259 14.96 15.06 -3.47
CA ASN A 259 16.28 15.05 -2.80
C ASN A 259 16.41 13.89 -1.83
N ALA A 260 15.34 13.55 -1.10
CA ALA A 260 15.32 12.37 -0.24
C ALA A 260 15.47 11.08 -1.06
N PHE A 261 14.72 10.96 -2.16
CA PHE A 261 14.82 9.85 -3.09
C PHE A 261 16.24 9.72 -3.65
N LYS A 262 16.84 10.79 -4.20
CA LYS A 262 18.22 10.80 -4.72
C LYS A 262 19.23 10.33 -3.67
N THR A 263 19.17 10.94 -2.49
CA THR A 263 20.09 10.61 -1.38
C THR A 263 19.96 9.14 -0.97
N ILE A 264 18.73 8.62 -0.87
CA ILE A 264 18.51 7.18 -0.62
C ILE A 264 19.17 6.37 -1.73
N MET A 265 18.88 6.67 -2.99
CA MET A 265 19.41 5.91 -4.12
C MET A 265 20.94 5.94 -4.18
N ASP A 266 21.58 7.05 -3.80
CA ASP A 266 23.05 7.16 -3.76
C ASP A 266 23.67 6.28 -2.65
N THR A 267 22.92 5.99 -1.58
CA THR A 267 23.39 5.11 -0.49
C THR A 267 23.14 3.62 -0.77
N GLN A 268 22.30 3.28 -1.75
CA GLN A 268 21.93 1.89 -2.04
C GLN A 268 22.76 1.33 -3.21
N SER A 269 23.79 0.56 -2.92
CA SER A 269 24.68 -0.03 -3.94
C SER A 269 24.25 -1.41 -4.45
N GLU A 270 23.28 -2.05 -3.80
CA GLU A 270 22.83 -3.40 -4.19
C GLU A 270 21.95 -3.36 -5.44
N ASN A 271 22.26 -4.26 -6.38
CA ASN A 271 21.40 -4.55 -7.51
C ASN A 271 20.15 -5.28 -7.02
N GLY A 272 18.98 -4.71 -7.27
CA GLY A 272 17.71 -5.28 -6.88
C GLY A 272 16.61 -4.24 -6.75
N ASN A 273 15.47 -4.69 -6.24
CA ASN A 273 14.29 -3.87 -6.08
C ASN A 273 14.33 -3.08 -4.75
N ILE A 274 14.20 -1.77 -4.82
CA ILE A 274 14.01 -0.87 -3.68
C ILE A 274 12.57 -0.37 -3.71
N LEU A 275 11.83 -0.60 -2.63
CA LEU A 275 10.42 -0.20 -2.53
C LEU A 275 10.26 1.08 -1.71
N PHE A 276 9.56 2.05 -2.27
CA PHE A 276 9.13 3.28 -1.60
C PHE A 276 7.61 3.23 -1.39
N ILE A 277 7.17 3.29 -0.15
CA ILE A 277 5.74 3.33 0.20
C ILE A 277 5.39 4.73 0.68
N VAL A 278 4.68 5.47 -0.17
CA VAL A 278 4.53 6.93 -0.08
C VAL A 278 3.09 7.37 -0.43
N HIS A 279 2.90 8.67 -0.67
CA HIS A 279 1.62 9.29 -1.03
C HIS A 279 1.55 9.56 -2.53
N SER A 280 0.36 9.85 -3.05
CA SER A 280 0.15 10.15 -4.48
C SER A 280 1.05 11.30 -4.96
N LEU A 281 1.12 12.40 -4.20
CA LEU A 281 1.95 13.56 -4.57
C LEU A 281 3.45 13.23 -4.60
N THR A 282 3.91 12.46 -3.61
CA THR A 282 5.31 12.01 -3.52
C THR A 282 5.65 11.08 -4.68
N MET A 283 4.73 10.20 -5.09
CA MET A 283 4.91 9.37 -6.29
C MET A 283 5.07 10.24 -7.54
N ASP A 284 4.25 11.28 -7.71
CA ASP A 284 4.33 12.17 -8.87
C ASP A 284 5.63 12.97 -8.89
N ALA A 285 6.08 13.49 -7.75
CA ALA A 285 7.35 14.18 -7.64
C ALA A 285 8.52 13.30 -8.09
N ILE A 286 8.59 12.06 -7.58
CA ILE A 286 9.65 11.12 -7.97
C ILE A 286 9.49 10.71 -9.43
N THR A 287 8.27 10.46 -9.91
CA THR A 287 8.00 10.08 -11.29
C THR A 287 8.41 11.18 -12.27
N ARG A 288 8.05 12.44 -12.02
CA ARG A 288 8.46 13.58 -12.86
C ARG A 288 9.98 13.68 -12.93
N TYR A 289 10.67 13.54 -11.79
CA TYR A 289 12.14 13.49 -11.76
C TYR A 289 12.71 12.36 -12.63
N LEU A 290 12.21 11.12 -12.45
CA LEU A 290 12.67 9.95 -13.20
C LEU A 290 12.39 10.07 -14.71
N ASN A 291 11.27 10.69 -15.08
CA ASN A 291 10.87 10.94 -16.47
C ASN A 291 11.53 12.20 -17.08
N LYS A 292 12.36 12.92 -16.33
CA LYS A 292 12.96 14.21 -16.74
C LYS A 292 11.90 15.25 -17.16
N ALA A 293 10.76 15.26 -16.48
CA ALA A 293 9.66 16.21 -16.67
C ALA A 293 9.85 17.47 -15.80
N ASP A 294 9.04 18.52 -16.03
CA ASP A 294 9.14 19.76 -15.25
C ASP A 294 8.70 19.54 -13.79
N GLU A 295 9.59 19.81 -12.84
CA GLU A 295 9.35 19.71 -11.39
C GLU A 295 9.16 21.10 -10.72
N THR A 296 9.25 22.18 -11.51
CA THR A 296 9.22 23.57 -11.03
C THR A 296 7.87 24.25 -11.18
N ASN A 297 6.97 23.69 -12.01
CA ASN A 297 5.64 24.22 -12.23
C ASN A 297 4.60 23.10 -12.15
N ILE A 298 3.94 22.98 -10.99
CA ILE A 298 2.89 21.99 -10.75
C ILE A 298 1.55 22.71 -10.60
N PRO A 299 0.67 22.67 -11.61
CA PRO A 299 -0.63 23.34 -11.56
C PRO A 299 -1.50 22.87 -10.39
N GLN A 300 -2.19 23.80 -9.71
CA GLN A 300 -2.99 23.49 -8.52
C GLN A 300 -4.12 22.48 -8.81
N ASN A 301 -4.71 22.51 -10.00
CA ASN A 301 -5.72 21.54 -10.42
C ASN A 301 -5.15 20.10 -10.53
N GLU A 302 -3.88 19.96 -10.91
CA GLU A 302 -3.19 18.66 -10.89
C GLU A 302 -2.97 18.17 -9.46
N ILE A 303 -2.53 19.06 -8.57
CA ILE A 303 -2.35 18.77 -7.14
C ILE A 303 -3.69 18.33 -6.53
N ASN A 304 -4.79 18.98 -6.87
CA ASN A 304 -6.12 18.64 -6.34
C ASN A 304 -6.68 17.32 -6.89
N SER A 305 -6.24 16.89 -8.08
CA SER A 305 -6.69 15.64 -8.72
C SER A 305 -5.73 14.46 -8.51
N MET A 306 -4.67 14.64 -7.71
CA MET A 306 -3.62 13.64 -7.46
C MET A 306 -4.17 12.25 -7.12
N GLY A 307 -5.12 12.22 -6.18
CA GLY A 307 -5.64 10.97 -5.65
C GLY A 307 -6.42 10.13 -6.67
N GLY A 308 -6.98 10.77 -7.72
CA GLY A 308 -7.64 10.08 -8.83
C GLY A 308 -6.66 9.61 -9.90
N ASN A 309 -5.55 10.33 -10.10
CA ASN A 309 -4.51 9.95 -11.07
C ASN A 309 -3.56 8.87 -10.56
N TYR A 310 -3.35 8.81 -9.24
CA TYR A 310 -2.61 7.76 -8.56
C TYR A 310 -3.52 7.13 -7.50
N PRO A 311 -4.45 6.22 -7.85
CA PRO A 311 -5.35 5.57 -6.89
C PRO A 311 -4.65 4.80 -5.76
N TYR A 312 -5.40 4.40 -4.72
CA TYR A 312 -4.82 3.66 -3.58
C TYR A 312 -4.13 2.37 -4.04
N CYS A 313 -3.00 2.05 -3.41
CA CYS A 313 -2.13 0.94 -3.82
C CYS A 313 -1.68 0.97 -5.30
N SER A 314 -1.63 2.15 -5.95
CA SER A 314 -0.95 2.29 -7.24
C SER A 314 0.51 1.86 -7.13
N VAL A 315 0.98 1.10 -8.12
CA VAL A 315 2.35 0.59 -8.19
C VAL A 315 3.01 1.05 -9.49
N LEU A 316 4.20 1.62 -9.39
CA LEU A 316 5.04 1.94 -10.55
C LEU A 316 6.39 1.25 -10.42
N PHE A 317 6.91 0.75 -11.53
CA PHE A 317 8.22 0.11 -11.63
C PHE A 317 9.12 0.92 -12.53
N TYR A 318 10.30 1.26 -12.04
CA TYR A 318 11.35 1.90 -12.80
C TYR A 318 12.59 1.03 -12.78
N GLU A 319 13.23 0.88 -13.93
CA GLU A 319 14.51 0.18 -14.09
C GLU A 319 15.60 1.19 -14.45
N GLU A 320 16.74 1.13 -13.76
CA GLU A 320 17.92 1.93 -14.10
C GLU A 320 18.65 1.26 -15.26
N LEU A 321 18.81 1.99 -16.35
CA LEU A 321 19.54 1.59 -17.54
C LEU A 321 21.05 1.82 -17.38
N ASP A 322 21.86 1.21 -18.24
CA ASP A 322 23.33 1.30 -18.16
C ASP A 322 23.85 2.75 -18.27
N ASP A 323 23.12 3.63 -18.96
CA ASP A 323 23.42 5.06 -19.09
C ASP A 323 22.98 5.91 -17.88
N LYS A 324 22.52 5.25 -16.81
CA LYS A 324 21.96 5.86 -15.58
C LYS A 324 20.64 6.61 -15.77
N SER A 325 20.00 6.49 -16.93
CA SER A 325 18.61 6.90 -17.10
C SER A 325 17.65 5.87 -16.53
N TRP A 326 16.40 6.29 -16.33
CA TRP A 326 15.36 5.46 -15.76
C TRP A 326 14.25 5.19 -16.76
N ARG A 327 13.82 3.92 -16.84
CA ARG A 327 12.76 3.48 -17.72
C ARG A 327 11.58 2.95 -16.93
N LEU A 328 10.41 3.55 -17.14
CA LEU A 328 9.15 3.03 -16.61
C LEU A 328 8.84 1.67 -17.25
N SER A 329 8.51 0.68 -16.42
CA SER A 329 8.13 -0.67 -16.82
C SER A 329 6.67 -0.94 -16.42
N PRO A 330 5.68 -0.51 -17.23
CA PRO A 330 4.27 -0.51 -16.83
C PRO A 330 3.63 -1.90 -16.76
N THR A 331 4.30 -2.94 -17.25
CA THR A 331 3.74 -4.31 -17.39
C THR A 331 4.22 -5.30 -16.34
N VAL A 332 4.96 -4.83 -15.33
CA VAL A 332 5.60 -5.72 -14.34
C VAL A 332 4.58 -6.37 -13.40
N LEU A 333 3.53 -5.63 -13.01
CA LEU A 333 2.44 -6.18 -12.20
C LEU A 333 1.07 -5.81 -12.78
N PRO A 334 0.11 -6.75 -12.77
CA PRO A 334 -1.28 -6.46 -13.09
C PRO A 334 -1.92 -5.52 -12.04
N SER A 335 -2.82 -4.67 -12.49
CA SER A 335 -3.66 -3.84 -11.63
C SER A 335 -4.70 -4.66 -10.87
N ILE A 336 -5.08 -4.17 -9.70
CA ILE A 336 -6.24 -4.61 -8.92
C ILE A 336 -7.44 -3.79 -9.40
N THR A 337 -8.46 -4.46 -9.92
CA THR A 337 -9.69 -3.82 -10.36
C THR A 337 -10.90 -4.55 -9.78
N PHE A 338 -11.83 -3.81 -9.19
CA PHE A 338 -13.10 -4.33 -8.69
C PHE A 338 -14.15 -3.22 -8.70
N MET A 339 -15.37 -3.54 -9.16
CA MET A 339 -16.44 -2.55 -9.32
C MET A 339 -15.88 -1.28 -10.01
N LYS A 340 -16.21 -0.09 -9.51
CA LYS A 340 -15.75 1.20 -10.04
C LYS A 340 -14.33 1.61 -9.60
N PHE A 341 -13.54 0.70 -9.03
CA PHE A 341 -12.18 0.96 -8.55
C PHE A 341 -11.12 0.21 -9.38
N THR A 342 -10.03 0.91 -9.72
CA THR A 342 -8.79 0.34 -10.24
C THR A 342 -7.61 1.01 -9.54
N ASN A 343 -6.56 0.26 -9.21
CA ASN A 343 -5.32 0.84 -8.71
C ASN A 343 -4.35 1.29 -9.82
N ALA A 344 -4.74 1.14 -11.09
CA ALA A 344 -3.93 1.55 -12.23
C ALA A 344 -3.74 3.08 -12.25
N VAL A 345 -2.50 3.51 -12.43
CA VAL A 345 -2.16 4.94 -12.58
C VAL A 345 -2.68 5.47 -13.91
N ASN A 346 -3.14 6.73 -13.93
CA ASN A 346 -3.54 7.39 -15.17
C ASN A 346 -2.31 7.66 -16.05
N SER A 347 -2.12 6.87 -17.10
CA SER A 347 -0.95 6.97 -17.99
C SER A 347 -0.81 8.32 -18.69
N ASN A 348 -1.90 8.99 -19.04
CA ASN A 348 -1.84 10.32 -19.67
C ASN A 348 -1.30 11.35 -18.69
N PHE A 349 -1.74 11.25 -17.44
CA PHE A 349 -1.25 12.11 -16.37
C PHE A 349 0.20 11.79 -16.03
N LEU A 350 0.57 10.51 -15.97
CA LEU A 350 1.93 10.06 -15.67
C LEU A 350 2.98 10.56 -16.67
N ASN A 351 2.63 10.59 -17.96
CA ASN A 351 3.52 10.94 -19.07
C ASN A 351 3.44 12.41 -19.50
N ARG A 352 2.72 13.24 -18.74
CA ARG A 352 2.66 14.68 -19.01
C ARG A 352 4.03 15.33 -18.80
N LYS A 353 4.33 16.37 -19.57
CA LYS A 353 5.61 17.08 -19.53
C LYS A 353 5.66 18.12 -18.43
#